data_AF-A0A355W5Z2-F1
#
_entry.id   AF-A0A355W5Z2-F1
#
_cell.length_a   1.000
_cell.length_b   1.000
_cell.length_c   1.000
_cell.angle_alpha   90.00
_cell.angle_beta   90.00
_cell.angle_gamma   90.00
#
_symmetry.space_group_name_H-M   'P 1'
#
loop_
_entity.id
_entity.type
_entity.pdbx_description
1 polymer ?
#
loop_
_entity_poly.entity_id
_entity_poly.type
_entity_poly.pdbx_seq_one_letter_code
_entity_poly.pdbx_strand_id
1 'polypeptide(L)'
;MKHLILLGAFILLFSTTGSAETYYITNDVKVNIRTGTGTQYNIIAMLKPGKPVELLERGTEWSQIKLHDEREGWILTRFLTSTEPNYLELKRLRKLHRALATNFPVRLEENKDLIQKINTYQKQNKELRKSYNKSKDEAAGFLELKENYDETALRLSEHTEQIEKLNKELTHKYITAGLCGAGILLLGFIIGFSTKPQRRKTSLL
;
A
#
# COMPACT_ATOMS: atom_id res chain seq x y z
N MET A 1 41.94 -24.63 30.91
CA MET A 1 42.22 -23.20 31.20
C MET A 1 43.57 -22.71 30.64
N LYS A 2 44.66 -23.49 30.68
CA LYS A 2 45.98 -23.10 30.12
C LYS A 2 45.96 -22.83 28.60
N HIS A 3 45.18 -23.58 27.82
CA HIS A 3 45.03 -23.36 26.37
C HIS A 3 44.21 -22.12 26.00
N LEU A 4 43.31 -21.67 26.89
CA LEU A 4 42.50 -20.47 26.69
C LEU A 4 43.33 -19.19 26.88
N ILE A 5 44.31 -19.24 27.79
CA ILE A 5 45.29 -18.17 28.02
C ILE A 5 46.27 -18.07 26.84
N LEU A 6 46.66 -19.22 26.25
CA LEU A 6 47.53 -19.28 25.06
C LEU A 6 46.85 -18.73 23.79
N LEU A 7 45.54 -18.98 23.62
CA LEU A 7 44.76 -18.43 22.51
C LEU A 7 44.58 -16.90 22.63
N GLY A 8 44.38 -16.40 23.85
CA GLY A 8 44.29 -14.97 24.13
C GLY A 8 45.60 -14.22 23.90
N ALA A 9 46.75 -14.83 24.22
CA ALA A 9 48.07 -14.25 23.97
C ALA A 9 48.41 -14.19 22.47
N PHE A 10 47.89 -15.11 21.66
CA PHE A 10 48.13 -15.13 20.21
C PHE A 10 47.39 -14.00 19.46
N ILE A 11 46.22 -13.58 19.96
CA ILE A 11 45.43 -12.49 19.36
C ILE A 11 46.04 -11.10 19.65
N LEU A 12 46.77 -10.94 20.77
CA LEU A 12 47.44 -9.69 21.14
C LEU A 12 48.72 -9.40 20.34
N LEU A 13 49.32 -10.42 19.70
CA LEU A 13 50.57 -10.27 18.93
C LEU A 13 50.35 -9.80 17.48
N PHE A 14 49.12 -9.82 16.97
CA PHE A 14 48.80 -9.46 15.57
C PHE A 14 48.33 -8.02 15.37
N SER A 15 48.27 -7.21 16.42
CA SER A 15 47.77 -5.83 16.36
C SER A 15 48.89 -4.81 16.17
N THR A 16 49.82 -5.04 15.23
CA THR A 16 50.71 -3.99 14.73
C THR A 16 50.05 -3.35 13.52
N THR A 17 49.15 -2.39 13.77
CA THR A 17 48.72 -1.45 12.73
C THR A 17 49.91 -0.56 12.35
N GLY A 18 50.58 -0.91 11.25
CA GLY A 18 51.51 0.01 10.59
C GLY A 18 50.75 1.24 10.13
N SER A 19 51.11 2.41 10.66
CA SER A 19 50.52 3.68 10.25
C SER A 19 51.15 4.12 8.93
N ALA A 20 50.53 3.73 7.83
CA ALA A 20 50.88 4.16 6.47
C ALA A 20 50.47 5.63 6.26
N GLU A 21 51.43 6.56 6.26
CA GLU A 21 51.13 7.97 5.99
C GLU A 21 50.95 8.18 4.47
N THR A 22 49.78 8.70 4.07
CA THR A 22 49.43 8.92 2.66
C THR A 22 49.93 10.28 2.18
N TYR A 23 50.62 10.28 1.04
CA TYR A 23 51.16 11.47 0.39
C TYR A 23 50.66 11.61 -1.04
N TYR A 24 50.62 12.85 -1.54
CA TYR A 24 50.19 13.18 -2.89
C TYR A 24 51.32 13.80 -3.72
N ILE A 25 51.22 13.63 -5.03
CA ILE A 25 52.16 14.20 -6.00
C ILE A 25 51.66 15.57 -6.49
N THR A 26 52.41 16.63 -6.22
CA THR A 26 51.91 18.03 -6.35
C THR A 26 52.15 18.66 -7.72
N ASN A 27 53.17 18.24 -8.47
CA ASN A 27 53.64 18.96 -9.66
C ASN A 27 52.87 18.54 -10.92
N ASP A 28 52.57 19.44 -11.87
CA ASP A 28 51.80 19.15 -13.11
C ASP A 28 52.49 18.22 -14.13
N VAL A 29 53.73 17.80 -13.84
CA VAL A 29 54.52 16.91 -14.70
C VAL A 29 54.60 15.53 -14.07
N LYS A 30 54.57 14.50 -14.90
CA LYS A 30 54.76 13.12 -14.44
C LYS A 30 56.11 12.98 -13.72
N VAL A 31 56.11 12.32 -12.56
CA VAL A 31 57.31 12.13 -11.74
C VAL A 31 57.85 10.71 -11.89
N ASN A 32 59.16 10.60 -12.05
CA ASN A 32 59.84 9.31 -12.18
C ASN A 32 60.10 8.69 -10.80
N ILE A 33 59.76 7.41 -10.68
CA ILE A 33 60.10 6.58 -9.52
C ILE A 33 61.29 5.70 -9.91
N ARG A 34 62.31 5.66 -9.07
CA ARG A 34 63.59 4.97 -9.35
C ARG A 34 63.87 3.84 -8.37
N THR A 35 64.75 2.92 -8.74
CA THR A 35 65.20 1.84 -7.85
C THR A 35 66.08 2.30 -6.68
N GLY A 36 66.60 3.53 -6.70
CA GLY A 36 67.50 4.04 -5.67
C GLY A 36 67.59 5.56 -5.63
N THR A 37 68.32 6.08 -4.65
CA THR A 37 68.52 7.51 -4.38
C THR A 37 69.52 8.13 -5.35
N GLY A 38 69.04 8.57 -6.52
CA GLY A 38 69.88 9.28 -7.49
C GLY A 38 69.42 9.13 -8.94
N THR A 39 69.99 9.95 -9.82
CA THR A 39 69.65 9.96 -11.25
C THR A 39 70.27 8.80 -12.04
N GLN A 40 71.28 8.13 -11.48
CA GLN A 40 71.94 6.96 -12.03
C GLN A 40 71.11 5.66 -11.91
N TYR A 41 70.09 5.65 -11.05
CA TYR A 41 69.24 4.47 -10.83
C TYR A 41 68.12 4.36 -11.87
N ASN A 42 67.75 3.14 -12.25
CA ASN A 42 66.75 2.89 -13.27
C ASN A 42 65.35 3.38 -12.86
N ILE A 43 64.60 3.91 -13.82
CA ILE A 43 63.21 4.33 -13.64
C ILE A 43 62.33 3.07 -13.69
N ILE A 44 61.55 2.83 -12.64
CA ILE A 44 60.66 1.67 -12.50
C ILE A 44 59.19 2.01 -12.76
N ALA A 45 58.82 3.28 -12.58
CA ALA A 45 57.48 3.77 -12.80
C ALA A 45 57.48 5.28 -13.05
N MET A 46 56.39 5.78 -13.61
CA MET A 46 56.16 7.20 -13.82
C MET A 46 54.74 7.53 -13.35
N LEU A 47 54.64 8.34 -12.28
CA LEU A 47 53.37 8.66 -11.64
C LEU A 47 52.80 9.99 -12.12
N LYS A 48 51.48 10.00 -12.31
CA LYS A 48 50.73 11.23 -12.61
C LYS A 48 50.51 12.03 -11.32
N PRO A 49 50.33 13.35 -11.44
CA PRO A 49 50.03 14.20 -10.30
C PRO A 49 48.74 13.76 -9.61
N GLY A 50 48.69 13.87 -8.28
CA GLY A 50 47.47 13.66 -7.48
C GLY A 50 47.15 12.19 -7.25
N LYS A 51 48.06 11.29 -7.64
CA LYS A 51 48.01 9.91 -7.20
C LYS A 51 48.48 9.82 -5.75
N PRO A 52 47.69 9.18 -4.87
CA PRO A 52 48.14 8.89 -3.51
C PRO A 52 49.22 7.81 -3.54
N VAL A 53 50.22 7.96 -2.69
CA VAL A 53 51.30 7.00 -2.45
C VAL A 53 51.51 6.86 -0.94
N GLU A 54 51.99 5.71 -0.51
CA GLU A 54 52.35 5.49 0.89
C GLU A 54 53.83 5.84 1.08
N LEU A 55 54.14 6.64 2.09
CA LEU A 55 55.52 7.00 2.43
C LEU A 55 56.11 5.97 3.40
N LEU A 56 57.19 5.30 3.00
CA LEU A 56 57.91 4.34 3.84
C LEU A 56 59.04 5.02 4.61
N GLU A 57 59.84 5.83 3.91
CA GLU A 57 60.97 6.56 4.50
C GLU A 57 61.07 7.97 3.92
N ARG A 58 61.16 8.96 4.80
CA ARG A 58 61.41 10.35 4.42
C ARG A 58 62.90 10.68 4.52
N GLY A 59 63.55 10.86 3.37
CA GLY A 59 64.88 11.47 3.30
C GLY A 59 64.83 12.94 2.91
N THR A 60 65.99 13.59 2.95
CA THR A 60 66.15 15.03 2.64
C THR A 60 65.87 15.34 1.17
N GLU A 61 66.54 14.65 0.26
CA GLU A 61 66.39 14.83 -1.20
C GLU A 61 65.49 13.76 -1.82
N TRP A 62 65.59 12.53 -1.32
CA TRP A 62 64.86 11.36 -1.81
C TRP A 62 64.07 10.72 -0.69
N SER A 63 62.87 10.26 -1.01
CA SER A 63 62.00 9.52 -0.10
C SER A 63 61.63 8.17 -0.72
N GLN A 64 61.57 7.13 0.10
CA GLN A 64 61.11 5.81 -0.31
C GLN A 64 59.59 5.76 -0.17
N ILE A 65 58.93 5.37 -1.25
CA ILE A 65 57.48 5.25 -1.30
C ILE A 65 57.08 3.85 -1.75
N LYS A 66 55.89 3.45 -1.31
CA LYS A 66 55.19 2.26 -1.78
C LYS A 66 54.08 2.68 -2.74
N LEU A 67 54.10 2.06 -3.92
CA LEU A 67 53.09 2.22 -4.95
C LEU A 67 51.88 1.32 -4.64
N HIS A 68 50.73 1.64 -5.24
CA HIS A 68 49.51 0.84 -5.10
C HIS A 68 49.65 -0.61 -5.60
N ASP A 69 50.65 -0.90 -6.44
CA ASP A 69 50.95 -2.23 -6.94
C ASP A 69 52.00 -2.97 -6.09
N GLU A 70 52.14 -2.57 -4.82
CA GLU A 70 53.07 -3.15 -3.83
C GLU A 70 54.55 -2.98 -4.17
N ARG A 71 54.89 -2.29 -5.26
CA ARG A 71 56.28 -1.99 -5.62
C ARG A 71 56.80 -0.84 -4.77
N GLU A 72 58.06 -0.92 -4.40
CA GLU A 72 58.77 0.14 -3.69
C GLU A 72 59.73 0.88 -4.61
N GLY A 73 59.90 2.16 -4.36
CA GLY A 73 60.88 2.95 -5.09
C GLY A 73 61.10 4.33 -4.51
N TRP A 74 62.03 5.05 -5.11
CA TRP A 74 62.52 6.33 -4.63
C TRP A 74 62.00 7.46 -5.50
N ILE A 75 61.52 8.52 -4.85
CA ILE A 75 61.03 9.76 -5.44
C ILE A 75 61.71 10.96 -4.79
N LEU A 76 61.87 12.06 -5.52
CA LEU A 76 62.36 13.31 -4.93
C LEU A 76 61.35 13.85 -3.91
N THR A 77 61.81 14.14 -2.69
CA THR A 77 60.96 14.56 -1.56
C THR A 77 60.14 15.80 -1.88
N ARG A 78 60.68 16.72 -2.68
CA ARG A 78 60.00 17.97 -3.11
C ARG A 78 58.69 17.75 -3.88
N PHE A 79 58.44 16.54 -4.39
CA PHE A 79 57.21 16.22 -5.12
C PHE A 79 56.14 15.58 -4.24
N LEU A 80 56.44 15.28 -2.97
CA LEU A 80 55.51 14.72 -2.02
C LEU A 80 54.91 15.82 -1.14
N THR A 81 53.59 15.82 -0.99
CA THR A 81 52.86 16.65 -0.02
C THR A 81 51.90 15.81 0.80
N SER A 82 51.78 16.08 2.10
CA SER A 82 50.82 15.41 2.98
C SER A 82 49.40 15.96 2.80
N THR A 83 49.29 17.17 2.25
CA THR A 83 48.00 17.83 2.02
C THR A 83 47.46 17.52 0.63
N GLU A 84 46.14 17.31 0.52
CA GLU A 84 45.51 17.11 -0.78
C GLU A 84 45.74 18.35 -1.68
N PRO A 85 46.22 18.17 -2.93
CA PRO A 85 46.45 19.31 -3.81
C PRO A 85 45.15 20.03 -4.20
N ASN A 86 45.15 21.37 -4.16
CA ASN A 86 43.98 22.21 -4.47
C ASN A 86 43.31 21.91 -5.83
N TYR A 87 44.06 21.50 -6.86
CA TYR A 87 43.47 21.17 -8.16
C TYR A 87 42.62 19.89 -8.12
N LEU A 88 42.93 18.94 -7.22
CA LEU A 88 42.18 17.70 -7.05
C LEU A 88 40.83 17.99 -6.36
N GLU A 89 40.86 18.86 -5.35
CA GLU A 89 39.67 19.41 -4.70
C GLU A 89 38.79 20.15 -5.71
N LEU A 90 39.37 21.06 -6.51
CA LEU A 90 38.64 21.81 -7.54
C LEU A 90 38.01 20.88 -8.58
N LYS A 91 38.71 19.83 -9.00
CA LYS A 91 38.21 18.82 -9.93
C LYS A 91 37.02 18.06 -9.33
N ARG A 92 37.12 17.66 -8.06
CA ARG A 92 36.02 17.00 -7.33
C ARG A 92 34.82 17.94 -7.19
N LEU A 93 35.06 19.19 -6.82
CA LEU A 93 34.02 20.20 -6.65
C LEU A 93 33.28 20.47 -7.97
N ARG A 94 34.00 20.60 -9.09
CA ARG A 94 33.39 20.73 -10.42
C ARG A 94 32.54 19.52 -10.80
N LYS A 95 33.01 18.30 -10.49
CA LYS A 95 32.24 17.07 -10.74
C LYS A 95 30.96 17.04 -9.89
N LEU A 96 31.05 17.39 -8.61
CA LEU A 96 29.91 17.47 -7.71
C LEU A 96 28.91 18.54 -8.16
N HIS A 97 29.40 19.73 -8.51
CA HIS A 97 28.56 20.82 -8.99
C HIS A 97 27.83 20.43 -10.29
N ARG A 98 28.51 19.78 -11.23
CA ARG A 98 27.89 19.26 -12.45
C ARG A 98 26.83 18.20 -12.15
N ALA A 99 27.13 17.24 -11.28
CA ALA A 99 26.18 16.21 -10.88
C ALA A 99 24.95 16.81 -10.17
N LEU A 100 25.16 17.82 -9.33
CA LEU A 100 24.08 18.55 -8.69
C LEU A 100 23.23 19.29 -9.71
N ALA A 101 23.85 20.01 -10.65
CA ALA A 101 23.16 20.74 -11.72
C ALA A 101 22.35 19.82 -12.64
N THR A 102 22.81 18.58 -12.89
CA THR A 102 22.05 17.61 -13.68
C THR A 102 20.91 16.97 -12.89
N ASN A 103 21.12 16.66 -11.60
CA ASN A 103 20.13 15.94 -10.79
C ASN A 103 19.03 16.85 -10.23
N PHE A 104 19.34 18.12 -9.98
CA PHE A 104 18.39 19.09 -9.43
C PHE A 104 17.11 19.27 -10.28
N PRO A 105 17.17 19.51 -11.61
CA PRO A 105 15.96 19.66 -12.42
C PRO A 105 15.14 18.37 -12.49
N VAL A 106 15.80 17.21 -12.58
CA VAL A 106 15.12 15.90 -12.60
C VAL A 106 14.33 15.69 -11.31
N ARG A 107 14.96 15.92 -10.14
CA ARG A 107 14.29 15.82 -8.83
C ARG A 107 13.18 16.86 -8.66
N LEU A 108 13.32 18.04 -9.26
CA LEU A 108 12.28 19.06 -9.22
C LEU A 108 11.04 18.60 -9.99
N GLU A 109 11.22 18.01 -11.17
CA GLU A 109 10.12 17.45 -11.96
C GLU A 109 9.50 16.21 -11.29
N GLU A 110 10.32 15.30 -10.74
CA GLU A 110 9.83 14.17 -9.95
C GLU A 110 8.98 14.63 -8.75
N ASN A 111 9.41 15.66 -8.02
CA ASN A 111 8.63 16.21 -6.92
C ASN A 111 7.29 16.81 -7.38
N LYS A 112 7.26 17.49 -8.54
CA LYS A 112 6.01 18.01 -9.11
C LYS A 112 5.04 16.88 -9.46
N ASP A 113 5.53 15.83 -10.12
CA ASP A 113 4.71 14.66 -10.48
C ASP A 113 4.19 13.93 -9.23
N LEU A 114 5.03 13.76 -8.21
CA LEU A 114 4.61 13.18 -6.93
C LEU A 114 3.52 13.99 -6.24
N ILE A 115 3.62 15.32 -6.23
CA ILE A 115 2.57 16.21 -5.68
C ILE A 115 1.26 16.03 -6.47
N GLN A 116 1.32 15.93 -7.79
CA GLN A 116 0.15 15.69 -8.63
C GLN A 116 -0.49 14.32 -8.35
N LYS A 117 0.32 13.27 -8.19
CA LYS A 117 -0.14 11.93 -7.81
C LYS A 117 -0.80 11.91 -6.44
N ILE A 118 -0.23 12.61 -5.45
CA ILE A 118 -0.82 12.72 -4.12
C ILE A 118 -2.22 13.36 -4.19
N ASN A 119 -2.35 14.48 -4.91
CA ASN A 119 -3.63 15.17 -5.04
C ASN A 119 -4.70 14.32 -5.75
N THR A 120 -4.29 13.57 -6.78
CA THR A 120 -5.21 12.66 -7.51
C THR A 120 -5.65 11.50 -6.64
N TYR A 121 -4.75 10.85 -5.92
CA TYR A 121 -5.10 9.77 -4.98
C TYR A 121 -5.96 10.27 -3.82
N GLN A 122 -5.72 11.47 -3.31
CA GLN A 122 -6.58 12.09 -2.30
C GLN A 122 -8.01 12.30 -2.83
N LYS A 123 -8.16 12.77 -4.07
CA LYS A 123 -9.47 12.94 -4.71
C LYS A 123 -10.17 11.60 -4.91
N GLN A 124 -9.46 10.58 -5.42
CA GLN A 124 -10.00 9.24 -5.60
C GLN A 124 -10.45 8.62 -4.28
N ASN A 125 -9.65 8.73 -3.22
CA ASN A 125 -10.02 8.23 -1.89
C ASN A 125 -11.23 8.95 -1.32
N LYS A 126 -11.38 10.25 -1.58
CA LYS A 126 -12.57 11.01 -1.16
C LYS A 126 -13.82 10.52 -1.87
N GLU A 127 -13.76 10.32 -3.19
CA GLU A 127 -14.90 9.82 -3.96
C GLU A 127 -15.23 8.36 -3.61
N LEU A 128 -14.22 7.52 -3.44
CA LEU A 128 -14.39 6.13 -3.01
C LEU A 128 -15.05 6.03 -1.63
N ARG A 129 -14.69 6.91 -0.69
CA ARG A 129 -15.36 7.00 0.61
C ARG A 129 -16.83 7.41 0.47
N LYS A 130 -17.14 8.36 -0.42
CA LYS A 130 -18.53 8.76 -0.66
C LYS A 130 -19.34 7.61 -1.26
N SER A 131 -18.82 6.91 -2.28
CA SER A 131 -19.53 5.79 -2.90
C SER A 131 -19.72 4.63 -1.93
N TYR A 132 -18.72 4.36 -1.08
CA TYR A 132 -18.81 3.37 -0.03
C TYR A 132 -19.91 3.71 0.98
N ASN A 133 -19.92 4.93 1.50
CA ASN A 133 -20.94 5.37 2.46
C ASN A 133 -22.34 5.32 1.83
N LYS A 134 -22.50 5.79 0.58
CA LYS A 134 -23.77 5.70 -0.15
C LYS A 134 -24.26 4.25 -0.28
N SER A 135 -23.38 3.33 -0.70
CA SER A 135 -23.74 1.91 -0.84
C SER A 135 -24.10 1.27 0.51
N LYS A 136 -23.41 1.68 1.58
CA LYS A 136 -23.71 1.24 2.94
C LYS A 136 -25.08 1.72 3.41
N ASP A 137 -25.42 2.98 3.14
CA ASP A 137 -26.72 3.56 3.50
C ASP A 137 -27.87 2.91 2.70
N GLU A 138 -27.66 2.68 1.40
CA GLU A 138 -28.63 1.95 0.55
C GLU A 138 -28.85 0.51 1.02
N ALA A 139 -27.79 -0.19 1.43
CA ALA A 139 -27.89 -1.55 1.97
C ALA A 139 -28.66 -1.59 3.30
N ALA A 140 -28.48 -0.57 4.16
CA ALA A 140 -29.25 -0.45 5.40
C ALA A 140 -30.75 -0.27 5.12
N GLY A 141 -31.11 0.58 4.16
CA GLY A 141 -32.51 0.77 3.75
C GLY A 141 -33.15 -0.48 3.13
N PHE A 142 -32.37 -1.31 2.42
CA PHE A 142 -32.88 -2.57 1.87
C PHE A 142 -33.32 -3.56 2.96
N LEU A 143 -32.58 -3.64 4.07
CA LEU A 143 -32.94 -4.53 5.18
C LEU A 143 -34.27 -4.11 5.82
N GLU A 144 -34.45 -2.82 6.09
CA GLU A 144 -35.71 -2.26 6.62
C GLU A 144 -36.87 -2.46 5.64
N LEU A 145 -36.63 -2.21 4.34
CA LEU A 145 -37.64 -2.44 3.31
C LEU A 145 -38.07 -3.92 3.24
N LYS A 146 -37.11 -4.85 3.38
CA LYS A 146 -37.40 -6.28 3.38
C LYS A 146 -38.23 -6.68 4.60
N GLU A 147 -37.89 -6.18 5.79
CA GLU A 147 -38.65 -6.46 7.02
C GLU A 147 -40.11 -5.96 6.91
N ASN A 148 -40.31 -4.75 6.39
CA ASN A 148 -41.65 -4.20 6.13
C ASN A 148 -42.41 -4.99 5.06
N TYR A 149 -41.72 -5.48 4.03
CA TYR A 149 -42.34 -6.33 3.01
C TYR A 149 -42.82 -7.66 3.60
N ASP A 150 -41.98 -8.31 4.40
CA ASP A 150 -42.33 -9.58 5.06
C ASP A 150 -43.50 -9.37 6.04
N GLU A 151 -43.51 -8.27 6.80
CA GLU A 151 -44.62 -7.91 7.70
C GLU A 151 -45.93 -7.62 6.94
N THR A 152 -45.85 -6.86 5.84
CA THR A 152 -47.04 -6.54 5.02
C THR A 152 -47.59 -7.76 4.30
N ALA A 153 -46.72 -8.68 3.85
CA ALA A 153 -47.12 -9.96 3.29
C ALA A 153 -47.86 -10.83 4.32
N LEU A 154 -47.35 -10.86 5.57
CA LEU A 154 -48.02 -11.53 6.69
C LEU A 154 -49.40 -10.90 6.98
N ARG A 155 -49.48 -9.59 7.16
CA ARG A 155 -50.75 -8.87 7.39
C ARG A 155 -51.75 -9.08 6.24
N LEU A 156 -51.28 -9.11 5.00
CA LEU A 156 -52.13 -9.39 3.85
C LEU A 156 -52.72 -10.80 3.95
N SER A 157 -51.90 -11.80 4.29
CA SER A 157 -52.38 -13.17 4.49
C SER A 157 -53.43 -13.27 5.62
N GLU A 158 -53.19 -12.60 6.76
CA GLU A 158 -54.14 -12.56 7.87
C GLU A 158 -55.47 -11.91 7.47
N HIS A 159 -55.42 -10.76 6.79
CA HIS A 159 -56.64 -10.10 6.32
C HIS A 159 -57.39 -10.92 5.27
N THR A 160 -56.70 -11.62 4.38
CA THR A 160 -57.38 -12.52 3.43
C THR A 160 -58.10 -13.66 4.14
N GLU A 161 -57.49 -14.24 5.18
CA GLU A 161 -58.11 -15.28 5.99
C GLU A 161 -59.31 -14.73 6.80
N GLN A 162 -59.19 -13.51 7.34
CA GLN A 162 -60.30 -12.82 8.02
C GLN A 162 -61.48 -12.59 7.08
N ILE A 163 -61.24 -12.12 5.85
CA ILE A 163 -62.30 -11.93 4.85
C ILE A 163 -62.97 -13.25 4.51
N GLU A 164 -62.20 -14.34 4.35
CA GLU A 164 -62.75 -15.66 4.08
C GLU A 164 -63.64 -16.16 5.23
N LYS A 165 -63.17 -16.02 6.48
CA LYS A 165 -63.95 -16.36 7.68
C LYS A 165 -65.24 -15.54 7.76
N LEU A 166 -65.16 -14.22 7.57
CA LEU A 166 -66.31 -13.32 7.65
C LEU A 166 -67.32 -13.61 6.53
N ASN A 167 -66.85 -13.89 5.32
CA ASN A 167 -67.71 -14.34 4.21
C ASN A 167 -68.39 -15.67 4.54
N LYS A 168 -67.68 -16.61 5.17
CA LYS A 168 -68.27 -17.88 5.61
C LYS A 168 -69.33 -17.69 6.70
N GLU A 169 -69.10 -16.79 7.65
CA GLU A 169 -70.11 -16.43 8.66
C GLU A 169 -71.33 -15.75 8.05
N LEU A 170 -71.10 -14.80 7.13
CA LEU A 170 -72.17 -14.09 6.43
C LEU A 170 -72.99 -15.05 5.58
N THR A 171 -72.37 -15.92 4.78
CA THR A 171 -73.07 -16.92 3.98
C THR A 171 -73.89 -17.86 4.86
N HIS A 172 -73.35 -18.32 5.99
CA HIS A 172 -74.12 -19.10 6.96
C HIS A 172 -75.34 -18.33 7.51
N LYS A 173 -75.19 -17.05 7.87
CA LYS A 173 -76.30 -16.18 8.31
C LYS A 173 -77.36 -15.99 7.21
N TYR A 174 -76.95 -15.76 5.96
CA TYR A 174 -77.89 -15.61 4.84
C TYR A 174 -78.60 -16.92 4.50
N ILE A 175 -77.91 -18.06 4.52
CA ILE A 175 -78.50 -19.39 4.28
C ILE A 175 -79.52 -19.72 5.39
N THR A 176 -79.16 -19.50 6.66
CA THR A 176 -80.07 -19.74 7.79
C THR A 176 -81.28 -18.80 7.76
N ALA A 177 -81.08 -17.51 7.49
CA ALA A 177 -82.19 -16.55 7.31
C ALA A 177 -83.10 -16.94 6.13
N GLY A 178 -82.51 -17.39 5.01
CA GLY A 178 -83.24 -17.87 3.83
C GLY A 178 -84.05 -19.14 4.10
N LEU A 179 -83.48 -20.12 4.81
CA LEU A 179 -84.17 -21.34 5.26
C LEU A 179 -85.34 -21.01 6.19
N CYS A 180 -85.14 -20.14 7.17
CA CYS A 180 -86.20 -19.67 8.06
C CYS A 180 -87.33 -18.96 7.27
N GLY A 181 -86.99 -18.08 6.33
CA GLY A 181 -87.96 -17.39 5.47
C GLY A 181 -88.75 -18.36 4.59
N ALA A 182 -88.08 -19.32 3.95
CA ALA A 182 -88.72 -20.34 3.14
C ALA A 182 -89.66 -21.24 3.97
N GLY A 183 -89.27 -21.61 5.20
CA GLY A 183 -90.11 -22.37 6.12
C GLY A 183 -91.40 -21.64 6.49
N ILE A 184 -91.33 -20.33 6.76
CA ILE A 184 -92.51 -19.50 7.03
C ILE A 184 -93.44 -19.45 5.82
N LEU A 185 -92.90 -19.30 4.61
CA LEU A 185 -93.68 -19.30 3.37
C LEU A 185 -94.39 -20.65 3.12
N LEU A 186 -93.69 -21.77 3.35
CA LEU A 186 -94.28 -23.11 3.20
C LEU A 186 -95.42 -23.35 4.21
N LEU A 187 -95.23 -22.95 5.47
CA LEU A 187 -96.29 -23.02 6.49
C LEU A 187 -97.51 -22.17 6.10
N GLY A 188 -97.28 -20.93 5.65
CA GLY A 188 -98.34 -20.06 5.14
C GLY A 188 -99.07 -20.66 3.93
N PHE A 189 -98.33 -21.29 3.01
CA PHE A 189 -98.90 -21.97 1.84
C PHE A 189 -99.79 -23.16 2.24
N ILE A 190 -99.34 -24.01 3.17
CA ILE A 190 -100.11 -25.16 3.65
C ILE A 190 -101.41 -24.70 4.33
N ILE A 191 -101.34 -23.69 5.19
CA ILE A 191 -102.52 -23.12 5.87
C ILE A 191 -103.49 -22.52 4.85
N GLY A 192 -102.99 -21.75 3.88
CA GLY A 192 -103.80 -21.16 2.82
C GLY A 192 -104.44 -22.19 1.88
N PHE A 193 -103.73 -23.27 1.57
CA PHE A 193 -104.27 -24.36 0.74
C PHE A 193 -105.31 -25.19 1.51
N SER A 194 -105.08 -25.46 2.79
CA SER A 194 -106.00 -26.21 3.65
C SER A 194 -107.31 -25.47 3.95
N THR A 195 -107.30 -24.13 3.87
CA THR A 195 -108.48 -23.29 4.14
C THR A 195 -109.29 -22.98 2.88
N LYS A 196 -108.92 -23.52 1.71
CA LYS A 196 -109.64 -23.30 0.45
C LYS A 196 -111.00 -24.02 0.48
N PRO A 197 -112.14 -23.29 0.44
CA PRO A 197 -113.45 -23.90 0.60
C PRO A 197 -113.83 -24.78 -0.61
N GLN A 198 -114.29 -26.00 -0.32
CA GLN A 198 -114.74 -26.97 -1.32
C GLN A 198 -116.08 -26.51 -1.91
N ARG A 199 -116.12 -26.15 -3.21
CA ARG A 199 -117.38 -25.86 -3.92
C ARG A 199 -118.24 -27.14 -3.92
N ARG A 200 -119.30 -27.15 -3.10
CA ARG A 200 -120.29 -28.23 -3.08
C ARG A 200 -120.98 -28.28 -4.46
N LYS A 201 -120.87 -29.41 -5.15
CA LYS A 201 -121.72 -29.70 -6.31
C LYS A 201 -123.09 -30.09 -5.80
N THR A 202 -124.12 -29.36 -6.22
CA THR A 202 -125.53 -29.67 -5.98
C THR A 202 -125.94 -30.89 -6.81
N SER A 203 -126.34 -31.98 -6.17
CA SER A 203 -127.04 -33.08 -6.83
C SER A 203 -128.55 -32.87 -6.68
N LEU A 204 -129.24 -32.70 -7.80
CA LEU A 204 -130.70 -32.75 -7.90
C LEU A 204 -131.15 -34.21 -7.88
N LEU A 205 -131.92 -34.57 -6.85
CA LEU A 205 -133.19 -35.31 -6.87
C LEU A 205 -133.63 -35.60 -5.43
#